data_AF-A0A349KYV3-F1
#
_entry.id   AF-A0A349KYV3-F1
#
_cell.length_a   1.000
_cell.length_b   1.000
_cell.length_c   1.000
_cell.angle_alpha   90.00
_cell.angle_beta   90.00
_cell.angle_gamma   90.00
#
_symmetry.space_group_name_H-M   'P 1'
#
loop_
_entity.id
_entity.type
_entity.pdbx_description
1 polymer ?
#
loop_
_entity_poly.entity_id
_entity_poly.type
_entity_poly.pdbx_seq_one_letter_code
_entity_poly.pdbx_strand_id
1 'polypeptide(L)'
;MISKAQAEIIADQLLAAAKHDKVAGNRVPRVWRGWGILVLPVIWLLMRRSALWSHCLYLPLGVAAVVGLTVGLYRWLTPQLKIRRGVMVCYGNLPWKKMHFRMVDIAKVQLQLSARFLRPSRALLLETAGGRHLISMSKLGPQEALRLRQLLRAHFKERYQEVDL
;
A
#
# COMPACT_ATOMS: atom_id res chain seq x y z
N MET A 1 16.62 -6.80 -34.70
CA MET A 1 17.32 -5.56 -34.33
C MET A 1 16.35 -4.41 -34.45
N ILE A 2 16.13 -3.65 -33.38
CA ILE A 2 15.28 -2.45 -33.40
C ILE A 2 16.10 -1.32 -34.02
N SER A 3 15.53 -0.57 -34.96
CA SER A 3 16.26 0.56 -35.59
C SER A 3 16.49 1.68 -34.57
N LYS A 4 17.58 2.45 -34.71
CA LYS A 4 17.88 3.57 -33.79
C LYS A 4 16.70 4.54 -33.64
N ALA A 5 15.99 4.82 -34.74
CA ALA A 5 14.80 5.66 -34.74
C ALA A 5 13.64 5.08 -33.91
N GLN A 6 13.42 3.76 -33.94
CA GLN A 6 12.41 3.12 -33.09
C GLN A 6 12.80 3.15 -31.61
N ALA A 7 14.09 3.04 -31.28
CA ALA A 7 14.57 3.13 -29.91
C ALA A 7 14.38 4.55 -29.33
N GLU A 8 14.63 5.59 -30.14
CA GLU A 8 14.39 6.99 -29.74
C GLU A 8 12.91 7.27 -29.53
N ILE A 9 12.03 6.78 -30.41
CA ILE A 9 10.57 6.94 -30.25
C ILE A 9 10.09 6.25 -28.96
N ILE A 10 10.61 5.05 -28.65
CA ILE A 10 10.26 4.33 -27.40
C ILE A 10 10.82 5.08 -26.18
N ALA A 11 12.04 5.62 -26.27
CA ALA A 11 12.65 6.40 -25.20
C ALA A 11 11.85 7.68 -24.93
N ASP A 12 11.44 8.40 -25.97
CA ASP A 12 10.63 9.61 -25.87
C ASP A 12 9.22 9.31 -25.36
N GLN A 13 8.61 8.19 -25.76
CA GLN A 13 7.35 7.74 -25.19
C GLN A 13 7.48 7.38 -23.69
N LEU A 14 8.59 6.76 -23.29
CA LEU A 14 8.87 6.45 -21.88
C LEU A 14 9.14 7.72 -21.06
N LEU A 15 9.86 8.70 -21.63
CA LEU A 15 10.17 10.01 -21.03
C LEU A 15 8.93 10.89 -20.93
N ALA A 16 8.10 10.97 -21.97
CA ALA A 16 6.83 11.68 -21.94
C ALA A 16 5.87 11.05 -20.91
N ALA A 17 5.80 9.72 -20.87
CA ALA A 17 5.01 9.00 -19.87
C ALA A 17 5.63 9.03 -18.45
N ALA A 18 6.88 9.48 -18.30
CA ALA A 18 7.51 9.78 -17.00
C ALA A 18 7.32 11.26 -16.60
N LYS A 19 7.22 12.17 -17.57
CA LYS A 19 6.98 13.61 -17.37
C LYS A 19 5.52 13.90 -16.95
N HIS A 20 4.55 13.16 -17.51
CA HIS A 20 3.16 13.14 -17.03
C HIS A 20 2.97 12.39 -15.69
N ASP A 21 4.01 11.74 -15.18
CA ASP A 21 4.00 10.99 -13.92
C ASP A 21 4.11 11.92 -12.68
N LYS A 22 3.95 13.25 -12.87
CA LYS A 22 3.62 14.25 -11.84
C LYS A 22 2.20 14.05 -11.28
N VAL A 23 1.78 12.79 -11.14
CA VAL A 23 0.47 12.41 -10.64
C VAL A 23 0.51 12.38 -9.11
N ALA A 24 0.49 13.58 -8.53
CA ALA A 24 0.14 13.79 -7.13
C ALA A 24 -1.29 13.30 -6.80
N GLY A 25 -2.09 12.87 -7.78
CA GLY A 25 -3.48 12.43 -7.63
C GLY A 25 -3.76 10.92 -7.60
N ASN A 26 -2.84 10.03 -7.98
CA ASN A 26 -3.14 8.59 -8.22
C ASN A 26 -2.56 7.65 -7.15
N ARG A 27 -2.22 8.22 -5.99
CA ARG A 27 -1.66 7.47 -4.87
C ARG A 27 -2.54 7.71 -3.65
N VAL A 28 -2.94 6.62 -3.02
CA VAL A 28 -3.63 6.68 -1.72
C VAL A 28 -2.54 6.48 -0.68
N PRO A 29 -2.18 7.53 0.09
CA PRO A 29 -1.15 7.43 1.11
C PRO A 29 -1.61 6.49 2.22
N ARG A 30 -0.64 5.97 2.98
CA ARG A 30 -0.90 5.09 4.10
C ARG A 30 -0.83 5.90 5.38
N VAL A 31 -1.87 5.87 6.21
CA VAL A 31 -1.79 6.45 7.55
C VAL A 31 -0.80 5.65 8.38
N TRP A 32 0.34 6.26 8.68
CA TRP A 32 1.31 5.73 9.60
C TRP A 32 1.09 6.38 10.97
N ARG A 33 0.75 5.56 11.97
CA ARG A 33 0.87 5.98 13.36
C ARG A 33 2.24 5.47 13.82
N GLY A 34 3.16 6.38 14.14
CA GLY A 34 4.58 6.13 14.37
C GLY A 34 4.96 5.29 15.59
N TRP A 35 4.13 4.32 15.99
CA TRP A 35 4.35 3.46 17.15
C TRP A 35 5.65 2.64 17.09
N GLY A 36 6.19 2.41 15.88
CA GLY A 36 7.45 1.69 15.70
C GLY A 36 8.68 2.45 16.22
N ILE A 37 8.69 3.78 16.22
CA ILE A 37 9.82 4.58 16.72
C ILE A 37 9.93 4.51 18.24
N LEU A 38 8.81 4.35 18.95
CA LEU A 38 8.78 4.25 20.41
C LEU A 38 9.33 2.93 20.95
N VAL A 39 9.48 1.90 20.11
CA VAL A 39 9.97 0.59 20.56
C VAL A 39 11.47 0.64 20.87
N LEU A 40 12.26 1.42 20.11
CA LEU A 40 13.70 1.60 20.32
C LEU A 40 14.08 2.18 21.70
N PRO A 41 13.50 3.31 22.16
CA PRO A 41 13.82 3.84 23.48
C PRO A 41 13.36 2.91 24.62
N VAL A 42 12.26 2.17 24.43
CA VAL A 42 11.78 1.19 25.43
C VAL A 42 12.73 0.00 25.54
N ILE A 43 13.21 -0.54 24.41
CA ILE A 43 14.23 -1.62 24.39
C ILE A 43 15.54 -1.14 25.01
N TRP A 44 15.98 0.09 24.69
CA TRP A 44 17.20 0.66 25.27
C TRP A 44 17.07 0.85 26.80
N LEU A 45 15.92 1.32 27.28
CA LEU A 45 15.66 1.47 28.71
C LEU A 45 15.60 0.12 29.43
N LEU A 46 15.02 -0.90 28.79
CA LEU A 46 14.98 -2.28 29.30
C LEU A 46 16.38 -2.90 29.37
N MET A 47 17.21 -2.73 28.33
CA MET A 47 18.61 -3.18 28.30
C MET A 47 19.43 -2.54 29.43
N ARG A 48 19.23 -1.25 29.70
CA ARG A 48 19.98 -0.53 30.74
C ARG A 48 19.60 -0.94 32.17
N ARG A 49 18.37 -1.45 32.36
CA ARG A 49 17.82 -1.78 33.68
C ARG A 49 17.94 -3.26 34.05
N SER A 50 18.23 -4.13 33.09
CA SER A 50 18.27 -5.59 33.28
C SER A 50 19.71 -6.11 33.29
N ALA A 51 20.39 -6.04 34.44
CA ALA A 51 21.66 -6.74 34.67
C ALA A 51 21.50 -8.28 34.80
N LEU A 52 20.26 -8.79 34.77
CA LEU A 52 19.87 -10.15 35.17
C LEU A 52 19.25 -11.00 34.06
N TRP A 53 19.07 -10.47 32.84
CA TRP A 53 18.41 -11.21 31.77
C TRP A 53 19.43 -11.86 30.83
N SER A 54 19.24 -13.16 30.59
CA SER A 54 20.13 -13.95 29.73
C SER A 54 20.18 -13.37 28.32
N HIS A 55 21.36 -13.34 27.72
CA HIS A 55 21.60 -12.72 26.42
C HIS A 55 20.68 -13.27 25.30
N CYS A 56 20.13 -14.47 25.51
CA CYS A 56 19.10 -15.09 24.67
C CYS A 56 17.80 -14.29 24.54
N LEU A 57 17.41 -13.45 25.51
CA LEU A 57 16.20 -12.62 25.41
C LEU A 57 16.41 -11.36 24.56
N TYR A 58 17.64 -10.86 24.44
CA TYR A 58 17.94 -9.69 23.61
C TYR A 58 17.96 -10.01 22.11
N LEU A 59 18.32 -11.23 21.73
CA LEU A 59 18.29 -11.69 20.34
C LEU A 59 16.89 -11.53 19.69
N PRO A 60 15.80 -12.09 20.25
CA PRO A 60 14.46 -11.93 19.67
C PRO A 60 13.96 -10.48 19.75
N LEU A 61 14.36 -9.71 20.78
CA LEU A 61 14.05 -8.27 20.88
C LEU A 61 14.75 -7.46 19.77
N GLY A 62 16.02 -7.75 19.48
CA GLY A 62 16.76 -7.13 18.39
C GLY A 62 16.17 -7.48 17.03
N VAL A 63 15.83 -8.75 16.80
CA VAL A 63 15.14 -9.18 15.57
C VAL A 63 13.78 -8.48 15.43
N ALA A 64 12.99 -8.41 16.49
CA ALA A 64 11.71 -7.71 16.48
C ALA A 64 11.86 -6.21 16.18
N ALA A 65 12.89 -5.56 16.71
CA ALA A 65 13.20 -4.16 16.41
C ALA A 65 13.56 -3.94 14.94
N VAL A 66 14.42 -4.78 14.36
CA VAL A 66 14.80 -4.72 12.94
C VAL A 66 13.60 -4.98 12.03
N VAL A 67 12.77 -5.99 12.35
CA VAL A 67 11.54 -6.28 11.61
C VAL A 67 10.55 -5.11 11.72
N GLY A 68 10.38 -4.53 12.91
CA GLY A 68 9.53 -3.36 13.13
C GLY A 68 10.00 -2.14 12.32
N LEU A 69 11.31 -1.91 12.28
CA LEU A 69 11.91 -0.79 11.54
C LEU A 69 11.82 -0.99 10.03
N THR A 70 12.12 -2.18 9.52
CA THR A 70 12.00 -2.49 8.09
C THR A 70 10.56 -2.40 7.60
N VAL A 71 9.59 -2.96 8.34
CA VAL A 71 8.16 -2.83 8.03
C VAL A 71 7.69 -1.38 8.18
N GLY A 72 8.16 -0.67 9.21
CA GLY A 72 7.86 0.75 9.43
C GLY A 72 8.32 1.62 8.27
N LEU A 73 9.60 1.48 7.88
CA LEU A 73 10.21 2.19 6.75
C LEU A 73 9.52 1.84 5.44
N TYR A 74 9.24 0.56 5.20
CA TYR A 74 8.47 0.12 4.03
C TYR A 74 7.10 0.81 3.97
N ARG A 75 6.36 0.81 5.08
CA ARG A 75 5.02 1.44 5.15
C ARG A 75 5.07 2.96 5.00
N TRP A 76 6.18 3.60 5.37
CA TRP A 76 6.38 5.03 5.19
C TRP A 76 6.69 5.37 3.73
N LEU A 77 7.51 4.57 3.06
CA LEU A 77 7.91 4.79 1.67
C LEU A 77 6.85 4.34 0.65
N THR A 78 5.98 3.39 1.00
CA THR A 78 5.01 2.81 0.06
C THR A 78 3.59 3.32 0.25
N PRO A 79 2.93 3.80 -0.83
CA PRO A 79 1.51 4.12 -0.79
C PRO A 79 0.70 2.82 -0.65
N GLN A 80 -0.52 2.93 -0.16
CA GLN A 80 -1.40 1.78 0.01
C GLN A 80 -1.94 1.26 -1.33
N LEU A 81 -2.27 2.19 -2.23
CA LEU A 81 -2.73 1.90 -3.58
C LEU A 81 -2.10 2.91 -4.55
N LYS A 82 -1.62 2.41 -5.69
CA LYS A 82 -1.06 3.23 -6.77
C LYS A 82 -1.64 2.77 -8.10
N ILE A 83 -2.21 3.68 -8.87
CA ILE A 83 -2.64 3.43 -10.23
C ILE A 83 -1.70 4.13 -11.21
N ARG A 84 -1.11 3.37 -12.13
CA ARG A 84 -0.17 3.88 -13.14
C ARG A 84 -0.32 3.12 -14.45
N ARG A 85 -0.50 3.84 -15.57
CA ARG A 85 -0.51 3.30 -16.94
C ARG A 85 -1.40 2.06 -17.11
N GLY A 86 -2.63 2.11 -16.61
CA GLY A 86 -3.58 0.98 -16.72
C GLY A 86 -3.28 -0.21 -15.79
N VAL A 87 -2.33 -0.07 -14.86
CA VAL A 87 -2.04 -1.07 -13.83
C VAL A 87 -2.35 -0.50 -12.46
N MET A 88 -3.13 -1.25 -11.68
CA MET A 88 -3.37 -0.99 -10.27
C MET A 88 -2.46 -1.85 -9.41
N VAL A 89 -1.72 -1.20 -8.52
CA VAL A 89 -0.79 -1.85 -7.60
C VAL A 89 -1.28 -1.62 -6.18
N CYS A 90 -1.54 -2.72 -5.48
CA CYS A 90 -1.98 -2.74 -4.09
C CYS A 90 -0.83 -3.23 -3.22
N TYR A 91 -0.41 -2.39 -2.26
CA TYR A 91 0.67 -2.70 -1.34
C TYR A 91 0.10 -3.19 -0.01
N GLY A 92 0.42 -4.44 0.35
CA GLY A 92 0.06 -5.04 1.62
C GLY A 92 0.79 -4.42 2.81
N ASN A 93 0.53 -4.91 4.02
CA ASN A 93 1.19 -4.42 5.25
C ASN A 93 2.68 -4.81 5.31
N LEU A 94 3.09 -5.80 4.53
CA LEU A 94 4.43 -6.36 4.48
C LEU A 94 5.06 -6.11 3.11
N PRO A 95 6.40 -5.99 3.02
CA PRO A 95 7.10 -5.65 1.78
C PRO A 95 6.89 -6.67 0.65
N TRP A 96 6.76 -7.94 1.01
CA TRP A 96 6.55 -9.04 0.07
C TRP A 96 5.09 -9.23 -0.36
N LYS A 97 4.12 -8.60 0.30
CA LYS A 97 2.69 -8.77 -0.02
C LYS A 97 2.24 -7.67 -1.00
N LYS A 98 2.70 -7.74 -2.25
CA LYS A 98 2.34 -6.78 -3.31
C LYS A 98 1.50 -7.47 -4.38
N MET A 99 0.39 -6.86 -4.77
CA MET A 99 -0.49 -7.39 -5.80
C MET A 99 -0.58 -6.41 -6.97
N HIS A 100 -0.53 -6.96 -8.18
CA HIS A 100 -0.57 -6.21 -9.43
C HIS A 100 -1.80 -6.65 -10.22
N PHE A 101 -2.62 -5.70 -10.62
CA PHE A 101 -3.81 -5.95 -11.42
C PHE A 101 -3.77 -5.07 -12.66
N ARG A 102 -3.94 -5.65 -13.83
CA ARG A 102 -4.20 -4.87 -15.05
C ARG A 102 -5.65 -4.41 -15.00
N MET A 103 -5.90 -3.13 -15.24
CA MET A 103 -7.24 -2.54 -15.13
C MET A 103 -8.22 -3.12 -16.15
N VAL A 104 -7.72 -3.56 -17.31
CA VAL A 104 -8.52 -4.20 -18.36
C VAL A 104 -9.14 -5.52 -17.85
N ASP A 105 -8.41 -6.25 -17.02
CA ASP A 105 -8.80 -7.57 -16.51
C ASP A 105 -9.76 -7.48 -15.30
N ILE A 106 -9.99 -6.26 -14.79
CA ILE A 106 -10.90 -6.01 -13.67
C ILE A 106 -12.31 -5.78 -14.23
N ALA A 107 -13.19 -6.74 -13.96
CA ALA A 107 -14.60 -6.68 -14.31
C ALA A 107 -15.38 -5.78 -13.35
N LYS A 108 -15.08 -5.87 -12.04
CA LYS A 108 -15.80 -5.13 -10.99
C LYS A 108 -14.89 -4.75 -9.83
N VAL A 109 -15.13 -3.57 -9.27
CA VAL A 109 -14.46 -3.07 -8.07
C VAL A 109 -15.52 -2.72 -7.04
N GLN A 110 -15.49 -3.39 -5.89
CA GLN A 110 -16.37 -3.10 -4.77
C GLN A 110 -15.57 -2.55 -3.60
N LEU A 111 -15.94 -1.36 -3.11
CA LEU A 111 -15.42 -0.83 -1.86
C LEU A 111 -16.40 -1.20 -0.75
N GLN A 112 -16.00 -2.11 0.12
CA GLN A 112 -16.76 -2.53 1.30
C GLN A 112 -16.32 -1.72 2.52
N LEU A 113 -17.26 -1.07 3.19
CA LEU A 113 -17.03 -0.54 4.53
C LEU A 113 -17.36 -1.63 5.55
N SER A 114 -16.35 -2.15 6.25
CA SER A 114 -16.57 -3.03 7.39
C SER A 114 -16.66 -2.19 8.66
N ALA A 115 -17.89 -2.05 9.16
CA ALA A 115 -18.18 -1.46 10.46
C ALA A 115 -17.83 -2.44 11.60
N ARG A 116 -16.53 -2.68 11.85
CA ARG A 116 -16.13 -3.28 13.14
C ARG A 116 -16.25 -2.21 14.22
N PHE A 117 -17.09 -2.46 15.22
CA PHE A 117 -17.48 -1.59 16.35
C PHE A 117 -16.37 -0.72 16.99
N LEU A 118 -15.08 -1.06 16.85
CA LEU A 118 -13.98 -0.25 17.37
C LEU A 118 -13.11 0.45 16.31
N ARG A 119 -13.09 0.01 15.05
CA ARG A 119 -12.23 0.57 13.99
C ARG A 119 -12.84 0.34 12.60
N PRO A 120 -13.36 1.37 11.91
CA PRO A 120 -13.82 1.22 10.55
C PRO A 120 -12.63 0.80 9.68
N SER A 121 -12.76 -0.37 9.06
CA SER A 121 -11.78 -0.88 8.10
C SER A 121 -12.45 -0.97 6.74
N ARG A 122 -11.73 -0.58 5.70
CA ARG A 122 -12.24 -0.65 4.33
C ARG A 122 -11.62 -1.89 3.68
N ALA A 123 -12.38 -2.56 2.85
CA ALA A 123 -11.87 -3.63 2.01
C ALA A 123 -12.20 -3.32 0.56
N LEU A 124 -11.22 -3.53 -0.32
CA LEU A 124 -11.41 -3.41 -1.75
C LEU A 124 -11.53 -4.83 -2.31
N LEU A 125 -12.71 -5.20 -2.79
CA LEU A 125 -12.96 -6.45 -3.47
C LEU A 125 -12.85 -6.22 -4.97
N LEU A 126 -11.98 -6.98 -5.62
CA LEU A 126 -11.74 -6.93 -7.06
C LEU A 126 -12.20 -8.23 -7.68
N GLU A 127 -13.11 -8.14 -8.64
CA GLU A 127 -13.46 -9.27 -9.49
C GLU A 127 -12.67 -9.18 -10.79
N THR A 128 -11.83 -10.18 -11.02
CA THR A 128 -11.07 -10.36 -12.25
C THR A 128 -11.47 -11.66 -12.93
N ALA A 129 -11.08 -11.86 -14.18
CA ALA A 129 -11.27 -13.14 -14.87
C ALA A 129 -10.65 -14.34 -14.12
N GLY A 130 -9.59 -14.10 -13.34
CA GLY A 130 -8.92 -15.11 -12.51
C GLY A 130 -9.54 -15.34 -11.12
N GLY A 131 -10.63 -14.65 -10.79
CA GLY A 131 -11.35 -14.80 -9.52
C GLY A 131 -11.48 -13.51 -8.71
N ARG A 132 -11.96 -13.68 -7.46
CA ARG A 132 -12.23 -12.59 -6.52
C ARG A 132 -11.03 -12.38 -5.59
N HIS A 133 -10.55 -11.14 -5.52
CA HIS A 133 -9.46 -10.75 -4.65
C HIS A 133 -9.94 -9.74 -3.60
N LEU A 134 -9.88 -10.14 -2.32
CA LEU A 134 -10.16 -9.27 -1.20
C LEU A 134 -8.89 -8.57 -0.72
N ILE A 135 -8.85 -7.25 -0.83
CA ILE A 135 -7.72 -6.42 -0.40
C ILE A 135 -8.12 -5.60 0.81
N SER A 136 -7.71 -6.07 1.99
CA SER A 136 -7.91 -5.33 3.23
C SER A 136 -7.07 -4.06 3.24
N MET A 137 -7.74 -2.93 3.43
CA MET A 137 -7.11 -1.62 3.49
C MET A 137 -6.87 -1.20 4.95
N SER A 138 -5.66 -0.71 5.25
CA SER A 138 -5.39 -0.07 6.53
C SER A 138 -6.28 1.15 6.73
N LYS A 139 -6.48 1.54 8.00
CA LYS A 139 -7.33 2.67 8.39
C LYS A 139 -6.95 3.91 7.58
N LEU A 140 -7.88 4.38 6.75
CA LEU A 140 -7.77 5.60 5.96
C LEU A 140 -8.40 6.75 6.74
N GLY A 141 -7.78 7.91 6.71
CA GLY A 141 -8.41 9.14 7.17
C GLY A 141 -9.59 9.53 6.27
N PRO A 142 -10.52 10.37 6.74
CA PRO A 142 -11.71 10.76 5.97
C PRO A 142 -11.37 11.42 4.62
N GLN A 143 -10.28 12.21 4.56
CA GLN A 143 -9.82 12.85 3.33
C GLN A 143 -9.22 11.83 2.32
N GLU A 144 -8.42 10.88 2.80
CA GLU A 144 -7.79 9.86 1.96
C GLU A 144 -8.82 8.85 1.43
N ALA A 145 -9.81 8.55 2.26
CA ALA A 145 -11.01 7.82 1.91
C ALA A 145 -11.76 8.45 0.73
N LEU A 146 -11.94 9.78 0.76
CA LEU A 146 -12.61 10.52 -0.30
C LEU A 146 -11.77 10.50 -1.59
N ARG A 147 -10.45 10.70 -1.48
CA ARG A 147 -9.52 10.55 -2.61
C ARG A 147 -9.57 9.16 -3.23
N LEU A 148 -9.62 8.10 -2.41
CA LEU A 148 -9.75 6.73 -2.89
C LEU A 148 -11.04 6.54 -3.71
N ARG A 149 -12.18 7.03 -3.22
CA ARG A 149 -13.46 6.97 -3.94
C ARG A 149 -13.40 7.70 -5.28
N GLN A 150 -12.86 8.93 -5.29
CA GLN A 150 -12.72 9.71 -6.51
C GLN A 150 -11.81 9.00 -7.54
N LEU A 151 -10.69 8.46 -7.08
CA LEU A 151 -9.72 7.76 -7.91
C LEU A 151 -10.32 6.47 -8.51
N LEU A 152 -11.02 5.66 -7.71
CA LEU A 152 -11.68 4.45 -8.20
C LEU A 152 -12.81 4.78 -9.17
N ARG A 153 -13.63 5.79 -8.86
CA ARG A 153 -14.74 6.22 -9.73
C ARG A 153 -14.23 6.79 -11.06
N ALA A 154 -13.13 7.54 -11.05
CA ALA A 154 -12.52 8.09 -12.25
C ALA A 154 -11.97 6.99 -13.19
N HIS A 155 -11.38 5.93 -12.63
CA HIS A 155 -10.75 4.87 -13.42
C HIS A 155 -11.68 3.73 -13.83
N PHE A 156 -12.65 3.38 -12.99
CA PHE A 156 -13.51 2.21 -13.20
C PHE A 156 -14.95 2.58 -13.59
N LYS A 157 -15.36 3.85 -13.46
CA LYS A 157 -16.71 4.36 -13.81
C LYS A 157 -17.82 3.44 -13.31
N GLU A 158 -18.56 2.81 -14.21
CA GLU A 158 -19.69 1.91 -13.93
C GLU A 158 -19.28 0.58 -13.28
N ARG A 159 -18.01 0.18 -13.40
CA ARG A 159 -17.47 -1.03 -12.75
C ARG A 159 -17.23 -0.84 -11.25
N TYR A 160 -17.28 0.40 -10.75
CA TYR A 160 -17.11 0.72 -9.34
C TYR A 160 -18.46 0.73 -8.61
N GLN A 161 -18.55 -0.03 -7.51
CA GLN A 161 -19.69 -0.01 -6.59
C GLN A 161 -19.21 0.18 -5.15
N GLU A 162 -19.93 0.96 -4.38
CA GLU A 162 -19.72 1.09 -2.94
C GLU A 162 -20.80 0.27 -2.23
N VAL A 163 -20.37 -0.59 -1.30
CA VAL A 163 -21.26 -1.49 -0.55
C VAL A 163 -21.05 -1.19 0.93
N ASP A 164 -22.09 -0.65 1.55
CA ASP A 164 -22.15 -0.53 3.00
C ASP A 164 -22.63 -1.87 3.57
N LEU A 165 -21.82 -2.45 4.46
CA LEU A 165 -22.10 -3.70 5.18
C LEU A 165 -22.51 -3.42 6.62
#